data_AF-A0A958H5N3-F1
#
_entry.id   AF-A0A958H5N3-F1
#
_cell.length_a   1.000
_cell.length_b   1.000
_cell.length_c   1.000
_cell.angle_alpha   90.00
_cell.angle_beta   90.00
_cell.angle_gamma   90.00
#
_symmetry.space_group_name_H-M   'P 1'
#
loop_
_entity.id
_entity.type
_entity.pdbx_description
1 polymer ?
#
loop_
_entity_poly.entity_id
_entity_poly.type
_entity_poly.pdbx_seq_one_letter_code
_entity_poly.pdbx_strand_id
1 'polypeptide(L)' 'EPSRGFLMCLHELSLASQAIGETDEAERTRTFLRDSSAEAADVLGV' A
#
# COMPACT_ATOMS: atom_id res chain seq x y z
N GLU A 1 -3.23 -3.79 17.54
CA GLU A 1 -2.26 -3.84 16.44
C GLU A 1 -2.98 -3.80 15.10
N PRO A 2 -2.44 -3.10 14.08
CA PRO A 2 -2.96 -3.15 12.73
C PRO A 2 -2.81 -4.57 12.15
N SER A 3 -3.76 -4.99 11.31
CA SER A 3 -3.77 -6.34 10.74
C SER A 3 -2.69 -6.47 9.66
N ARG A 4 -1.62 -7.23 9.92
CA ARG A 4 -0.52 -7.45 8.97
C ARG A 4 -0.99 -7.90 7.59
N GLY A 5 -2.02 -8.75 7.52
CA GLY A 5 -2.61 -9.19 6.26
C GLY A 5 -3.24 -8.06 5.45
N PHE A 6 -3.95 -7.14 6.11
CA PHE A 6 -4.54 -5.98 5.45
C PHE A 6 -3.48 -5.05 4.86
N LEU A 7 -2.41 -4.78 5.61
CA LEU A 7 -1.30 -3.93 5.15
C LEU A 7 -0.58 -4.54 3.94
N MET A 8 -0.36 -5.87 3.94
CA MET A 8 0.18 -6.56 2.75
C MET A 8 -0.76 -6.43 1.55
N CYS A 9 -2.07 -6.58 1.74
CA CYS A 9 -3.02 -6.41 0.65
C CYS A 9 -3.01 -4.99 0.07
N LEU A 10 -2.89 -3.95 0.91
CA LEU A 10 -2.76 -2.56 0.42
C LEU A 10 -1.50 -2.36 -0.43
N HIS A 11 -0.37 -2.95 -0.01
CA HIS A 11 0.87 -2.92 -0.79
C HIS A 11 0.74 -3.65 -2.13
N GLU A 12 0.25 -4.88 -2.14
CA GLU A 12 0.06 -5.66 -3.36
C GLU A 12 -0.92 -4.98 -4.32
N LEU A 13 -1.98 -4.36 -3.78
CA LEU A 13 -2.93 -3.59 -4.59
C LEU A 13 -2.25 -2.38 -5.23
N SER A 14 -1.37 -1.67 -4.51
CA SER A 14 -0.60 -0.56 -5.07
C SER A 14 0.28 -1.00 -6.25
N LEU A 15 1.01 -2.11 -6.09
CA LEU A 15 1.86 -2.66 -7.14
C LEU A 15 1.03 -3.12 -8.35
N ALA A 16 -0.10 -3.78 -8.12
CA ALA A 16 -1.00 -4.22 -9.18
C ALA A 16 -1.59 -3.04 -9.95
N SER A 17 -2.09 -2.02 -9.27
CA SER A 17 -2.61 -0.78 -9.86
C SER A 17 -1.54 -0.08 -10.70
N GLN A 18 -0.32 0.04 -10.19
CA GLN A 18 0.81 0.60 -10.94
C GLN A 18 1.09 -0.22 -12.22
N ALA A 19 1.08 -1.54 -12.13
CA ALA A 19 1.38 -2.44 -13.26
C ALA A 19 0.33 -2.37 -14.38
N ILE A 20 -0.92 -2.04 -14.06
CA ILE A 20 -1.99 -1.88 -15.07
C ILE A 20 -2.17 -0.42 -15.54
N GLY A 21 -1.38 0.52 -15.02
CA GLY A 21 -1.43 1.94 -15.39
C GLY A 21 -2.42 2.79 -14.57
N GLU A 22 -3.09 2.20 -13.59
CA GLU A 22 -4.00 2.88 -12.64
C GLU A 22 -3.19 3.64 -11.57
N THR A 23 -2.51 4.71 -11.99
CA THR A 23 -1.56 5.45 -11.16
C THR A 23 -2.24 6.15 -9.97
N ASP A 24 -3.45 6.67 -10.15
CA ASP A 24 -4.21 7.32 -9.07
C ASP A 24 -4.58 6.32 -7.97
N GLU A 25 -4.99 5.11 -8.33
CA GLU A 25 -5.30 4.06 -7.34
C GLU A 25 -4.04 3.52 -6.67
N ALA A 26 -2.92 3.44 -7.39
CA ALA A 26 -1.63 3.12 -6.81
C ALA A 26 -1.27 4.13 -5.71
N GLU A 27 -1.34 5.43 -5.99
CA GLU A 27 -1.04 6.49 -4.99
C GLU A 27 -2.02 6.49 -3.80
N ARG A 28 -3.32 6.27 -4.05
CA ARG A 28 -4.32 6.18 -2.97
C ARG A 28 -4.03 5.02 -2.02
N THR A 29 -3.65 3.86 -2.55
CA THR A 29 -3.34 2.67 -1.75
C THR A 29 -2.00 2.80 -1.01
N ARG A 30 -0.99 3.44 -1.60
CA ARG A 30 0.27 3.81 -0.89
C ARG A 30 0.00 4.76 0.27
N THR A 31 -0.76 5.82 0.01
CA THR A 31 -1.12 6.82 1.04
C THR A 31 -1.89 6.13 2.17
N PHE A 32 -2.87 5.29 1.84
CA PHE A 32 -3.65 4.59 2.86
C PHE A 32 -2.81 3.60 3.67
N LEU A 33 -1.84 2.90 3.05
CA LEU A 33 -0.88 2.07 3.76
C LEU A 33 -0.07 2.89 4.77
N ARG A 34 0.48 4.03 4.34
CA ARG A 34 1.31 4.91 5.18
C ARG A 34 0.50 5.52 6.33
N ASP A 35 -0.73 5.94 6.07
CA ASP A 35 -1.66 6.45 7.09
C ASP A 35 -2.09 5.36 8.09
N SER A 36 -2.18 4.11 7.63
CA SER A 36 -2.53 2.97 8.50
C SER A 36 -1.36 2.50 9.35
N SER A 37 -0.13 2.54 8.82
CA SER A 37 1.10 2.20 9.53
C SER A 37 2.33 2.71 8.76
N ALA A 38 2.96 3.75 9.29
CA ALA A 38 4.23 4.26 8.75
C ALA A 38 5.33 3.19 8.79
N GLU A 39 5.42 2.40 9.87
CA GLU A 39 6.38 1.31 9.99
C GLU A 39 6.21 0.28 8.86
N ALA A 40 4.97 -0.11 8.55
CA ALA A 40 4.72 -1.07 7.48
C ALA A 40 5.03 -0.49 6.09
N ALA A 41 4.74 0.79 5.85
CA ALA A 41 5.12 1.46 4.61
C ALA A 41 6.65 1.46 4.42
N ASP A 42 7.40 1.79 5.48
CA ASP A 42 8.86 1.81 5.43
C ASP A 42 9.44 0.39 5.24
N VAL A 43 8.88 -0.64 5.88
CA VAL A 43 9.29 -2.05 5.71
C VAL A 43 9.01 -2.58 4.29
N LEU A 44 7.88 -2.19 3.70
CA LEU A 44 7.45 -2.65 2.38
C LEU A 44 8.03 -1.82 1.23
N GLY A 45 8.68 -0.69 1.53
CA GLY A 45 9.35 0.16 0.54
C GLY A 45 8.39 1.06 -0.26
N VAL A 46 7.36 1.56 0.42
CA VAL A 46 6.30 2.40 -0.14
C VAL A 46 6.37 3.84 0.36
#